data_AF-A0A3Q1EEN4-F1
#
_entry.id   AF-A0A3Q1EEN4-F1
#
_cell.length_a   1.000
_cell.length_b   1.000
_cell.length_c   1.000
_cell.angle_alpha   90.00
_cell.angle_beta   90.00
_cell.angle_gamma   90.00
#
_symmetry.space_group_name_H-M   'P 1'
#
loop_
_entity.id
_entity.type
_entity.pdbx_description
1 polymer ?
#
loop_
_entity_poly.entity_id
_entity_poly.type
_entity_poly.pdbx_seq_one_letter_code
_entity_poly.pdbx_strand_id
1 'polypeptide(L)'
;MKYIIGIGGVTNEGKTTLTNRLIKNLPNCCVVHQDDFFKPQDQIEVDEDAFKQYDVITALDMDFLQLFSGPTKIFVVPPVPPH
;
A
#
# COMPACT_ATOMS: atom_id res chain seq x y z
N MET A 1 -12.07 -19.01 -7.62
CA MET A 1 -11.26 -18.00 -8.35
C MET A 1 -10.58 -17.12 -7.33
N LYS A 2 -9.35 -16.67 -7.60
CA LYS A 2 -8.67 -15.68 -6.77
C LYS A 2 -8.74 -14.32 -7.46
N TYR A 3 -9.17 -13.27 -6.76
CA TYR A 3 -9.28 -11.92 -7.32
C TYR A 3 -8.30 -10.98 -6.62
N ILE A 4 -7.57 -10.18 -7.38
CA ILE A 4 -6.70 -9.13 -6.85
C ILE A 4 -7.29 -7.80 -7.29
N ILE A 5 -7.57 -6.93 -6.32
CA ILE A 5 -8.11 -5.59 -6.52
C ILE A 5 -7.06 -4.60 -6.04
N GLY A 6 -6.47 -3.83 -6.95
CA GLY A 6 -5.59 -2.71 -6.61
C GLY A 6 -6.37 -1.41 -6.52
N ILE A 7 -6.27 -0.70 -5.41
CA ILE A 7 -6.89 0.62 -5.20
C ILE A 7 -5.78 1.66 -5.11
N GLY A 8 -5.45 2.26 -6.26
CA GLY A 8 -4.56 3.42 -6.38
C GLY A 8 -5.31 4.76 -6.34
N GLY A 9 -4.56 5.86 -6.31
CA GLY A 9 -5.09 7.24 -6.31
C GLY A 9 -4.22 8.17 -5.46
N VAL A 10 -4.52 9.47 -5.44
CA VAL A 10 -3.72 10.47 -4.71
C VAL A 10 -4.05 10.47 -3.21
N THR A 11 -3.17 11.03 -2.39
CA THR A 11 -3.40 11.20 -0.95
C THR A 11 -4.76 11.87 -0.67
N ASN A 12 -5.51 11.31 0.29
CA ASN A 12 -6.84 11.79 0.73
C ASN A 12 -8.00 11.70 -0.29
N GLU A 13 -7.87 10.97 -1.40
CA GLU A 13 -8.97 10.73 -2.37
C GLU A 13 -10.08 9.76 -1.89
N GLY A 14 -10.01 9.28 -0.64
CA GLY A 14 -11.04 8.39 -0.08
C GLY A 14 -10.82 6.90 -0.34
N LYS A 15 -9.59 6.48 -0.70
CA LYS A 15 -9.20 5.06 -0.90
C LYS A 15 -9.55 4.18 0.30
N THR A 16 -9.30 4.66 1.52
CA THR A 16 -9.68 3.96 2.77
C THR A 16 -11.19 3.81 2.89
N THR A 17 -11.96 4.83 2.53
CA THR A 17 -13.43 4.78 2.54
C THR A 17 -13.97 3.76 1.54
N LEU A 18 -13.42 3.74 0.32
CA LEU A 18 -13.78 2.76 -0.71
C LEU A 18 -13.46 1.33 -0.26
N THR A 19 -12.27 1.13 0.31
CA THR A 19 -11.84 -0.17 0.86
C THR A 19 -12.79 -0.66 1.94
N ASN A 20 -13.13 0.18 2.91
CA ASN A 20 -14.06 -0.17 3.98
C ASN A 20 -15.46 -0.55 3.48
N ARG A 21 -15.91 0.04 2.36
CA ARG A 21 -17.16 -0.37 1.70
C ARG A 21 -17.02 -1.70 0.98
N LEU A 22 -15.90 -1.95 0.31
CA LEU A 22 -15.64 -3.21 -0.38
C LEU A 22 -15.57 -4.39 0.59
N ILE A 23 -14.87 -4.24 1.73
CA ILE A 23 -14.77 -5.30 2.75
C ILE A 23 -16.16 -5.73 3.26
N LYS A 24 -17.06 -4.76 3.46
CA LYS A 24 -18.42 -5.03 3.96
C LYS A 24 -19.29 -5.80 2.96
N ASN A 25 -18.98 -5.72 1.67
CA ASN A 25 -19.79 -6.29 0.60
C ASN A 25 -19.14 -7.51 -0.08
N LEU A 26 -17.84 -7.75 0.13
CA LEU A 26 -17.10 -8.86 -0.44
C LEU A 26 -16.78 -9.91 0.63
N PRO A 27 -17.40 -11.11 0.59
CA PRO A 27 -17.02 -12.19 1.49
C PRO A 27 -15.60 -12.67 1.19
N ASN A 28 -14.88 -13.14 2.22
CA ASN A 28 -13.53 -13.71 2.11
C ASN A 28 -12.47 -12.77 1.50
N CYS A 29 -12.55 -11.47 1.79
CA CYS A 29 -11.54 -10.50 1.40
C CYS A 29 -10.52 -10.25 2.54
N CYS A 30 -9.29 -9.95 2.15
CA CYS A 30 -8.23 -9.48 3.03
C CYS A 30 -7.69 -8.16 2.47
N VAL A 31 -7.40 -7.20 3.35
CA VAL A 31 -6.84 -5.91 2.98
C VAL A 31 -5.36 -5.90 3.32
N VAL A 32 -4.58 -5.39 2.38
CA VAL A 32 -3.15 -5.21 2.49
C VAL A 32 -2.87 -3.73 2.24
N HIS A 33 -2.25 -3.05 3.20
CA HIS A 33 -1.84 -1.66 3.05
C HIS A 33 -0.43 -1.60 2.48
N GLN A 34 -0.21 -0.86 1.39
CA GLN A 34 1.10 -0.77 0.75
C GLN A 34 2.17 -0.17 1.68
N ASP A 35 1.79 0.71 2.60
CA ASP A 35 2.71 1.35 3.55
C ASP A 35 3.30 0.37 4.57
N ASP A 36 2.63 -0.76 4.82
CA ASP A 36 3.17 -1.81 5.69
C ASP A 36 4.44 -2.46 5.09
N PHE A 37 4.74 -2.16 3.82
CA PHE A 37 5.86 -2.69 3.04
C PHE A 37 6.94 -1.65 2.79
N PHE A 38 6.91 -0.50 3.45
CA PHE A 38 8.04 0.42 3.41
C PHE A 38 9.27 -0.24 4.03
N LYS A 39 10.43 -0.02 3.40
CA LYS A 39 11.71 -0.42 3.97
C LYS A 39 11.96 0.32 5.30
N PRO A 40 12.82 -0.24 6.16
CA PRO A 40 13.31 0.45 7.35
C PRO A 40 13.77 1.88 7.06
N GLN A 41 13.58 2.78 8.02
CA GLN A 41 13.73 4.23 7.84
C GLN A 41 15.15 4.68 7.44
N ASP A 42 16.15 3.84 7.71
CA ASP A 42 17.57 3.98 7.39
C ASP A 42 17.91 3.49 5.97
N GLN A 43 16.99 2.77 5.31
CA GLN A 43 17.12 2.27 3.94
C GLN A 43 16.31 3.11 2.93
N ILE A 44 15.60 4.14 3.39
CA ILE A 44 14.89 5.08 2.54
C ILE A 44 15.88 6.12 2.04
N GLU A 45 15.93 6.31 0.73
CA GLU A 45 16.79 7.30 0.09
C GLU A 45 16.39 8.72 0.51
N VAL A 46 17.40 9.59 0.61
CA VAL A 46 17.25 11.00 0.97
C VAL A 46 17.70 11.82 -0.22
N ASP A 47 16.91 12.81 -0.61
CA ASP A 47 17.25 13.70 -1.71
C ASP A 47 18.23 14.81 -1.31
N GLU A 48 18.56 15.69 -2.27
CA GLU A 48 19.46 16.82 -2.06
C GLU A 48 18.94 17.83 -1.02
N ASP A 49 17.64 17.87 -0.79
CA ASP A 49 16.94 18.75 0.15
C ASP A 49 16.72 18.09 1.53
N ALA A 50 17.33 16.93 1.77
CA ALA A 50 17.21 16.14 2.99
C ALA A 50 15.82 15.53 3.27
N PHE A 51 14.97 15.38 2.25
CA PHE A 51 13.68 14.69 2.37
C PHE A 51 13.80 13.20 2.06
N LYS A 52 13.12 12.39 2.88
CA LYS A 52 12.97 10.95 2.65
C LYS A 52 12.01 10.69 1.49
N GLN A 53 12.48 9.90 0.53
CA GLN A 53 11.75 9.57 -0.69
C GLN A 53 10.88 8.33 -0.46
N TYR A 54 9.65 8.52 0.04
CA TYR A 54 8.66 7.44 0.21
C TYR A 54 7.83 7.17 -1.06
N ASP A 55 7.78 8.12 -2.01
CA ASP A 55 6.96 8.03 -3.22
C ASP A 55 7.61 7.29 -4.39
N VAL A 56 8.75 6.63 -4.15
CA VAL A 56 9.49 5.89 -5.17
C VAL A 56 9.36 4.38 -4.96
N ILE A 57 9.35 3.63 -6.06
CA ILE A 57 9.24 2.16 -6.01
C ILE A 57 10.35 1.53 -5.16
N THR A 58 11.54 2.15 -5.13
CA THR A 58 12.70 1.69 -4.35
C THR A 58 12.51 1.76 -2.84
N ALA A 59 11.55 2.55 -2.34
CA ALA A 59 11.21 2.66 -0.93
C ALA A 59 10.45 1.43 -0.40
N LEU A 60 9.93 0.58 -1.29
CA LEU A 60 9.09 -0.56 -0.95
C LEU A 60 9.87 -1.88 -1.02
N ASP A 61 9.53 -2.80 -0.12
CA ASP A 61 9.93 -4.20 -0.18
C ASP A 61 8.98 -4.97 -1.12
N MET A 62 9.35 -5.02 -2.40
CA MET A 62 8.57 -5.67 -3.45
C MET A 62 8.56 -7.19 -3.33
N ASP A 63 9.55 -7.79 -2.67
CA ASP A 63 9.63 -9.24 -2.47
C ASP A 63 8.62 -9.67 -1.40
N PHE A 64 8.49 -8.88 -0.33
CA PHE A 64 7.47 -9.11 0.69
C PHE A 64 6.04 -8.94 0.14
N LEU A 65 5.85 -8.01 -0.81
CA LEU A 65 4.56 -7.78 -1.48
C LEU A 65 4.11 -8.98 -2.35
N GLN A 66 5.07 -9.71 -2.95
CA GLN A 66 4.81 -10.92 -3.74
C GLN A 66 4.42 -12.13 -2.88
N LEU A 67 4.86 -12.20 -1.62
CA LEU A 67 4.66 -13.36 -0.74
C LEU A 67 3.21 -13.57 -0.29
N PHE A 68 2.39 -12.52 -0.28
CA PHE A 68 0.99 -12.66 0.09
C PHE A 68 0.26 -13.60 -0.90
N SER A 69 -0.48 -14.59 -0.43
CA SER A 69 -1.14 -15.59 -1.30
C SER A 69 -2.57 -15.93 -0.86
N GLY A 70 -3.37 -14.92 -0.51
CA GLY A 70 -4.79 -15.05 -0.15
C GLY A 70 -5.77 -15.19 -1.34
N PRO A 71 -7.05 -15.56 -1.08
CA PRO A 71 -8.05 -15.78 -2.11
C PRO A 71 -8.57 -14.49 -2.77
N THR A 72 -8.81 -13.42 -2.00
CA THR A 72 -9.14 -12.10 -2.57
C THR A 72 -8.36 -11.01 -1.84
N LYS A 73 -7.51 -10.26 -2.55
CA LYS A 73 -6.69 -9.20 -1.97
C LYS A 73 -7.18 -7.83 -2.42
N ILE A 74 -7.34 -6.92 -1.46
CA ILE A 74 -7.52 -5.50 -1.74
C ILE A 74 -6.24 -4.79 -1.31
N PHE A 75 -5.47 -4.31 -2.28
CA PHE A 75 -4.31 -3.47 -2.01
C PHE A 75 -4.77 -2.02 -1.92
N VAL A 76 -4.47 -1.38 -0.80
CA VAL A 76 -4.76 0.03 -0.57
C VAL A 76 -3.44 0.75 -0.45
N VAL A 77 -3.19 1.71 -1.34
CA VAL A 77 -2.12 2.68 -1.16
C VAL A 77 -2.64 3.69 -0.14
N PRO A 78 -2.10 3.82 1.07
CA PRO A 78 -2.44 4.93 1.95
C PRO A 78 -1.65 6.20 1.59
N PRO A 79 -1.98 7.35 2.20
CA PRO A 79 -1.21 8.57 2.10
C PRO A 79 0.25 8.38 2.54
N VAL A 80 1.17 9.00 1.80
CA VAL A 80 2.57 9.17 2.18
C VAL A 80 2.66 9.63 3.65
N PRO A 81 3.47 8.97 4.50
CA PRO A 81 3.69 9.44 5.86
C PRO A 81 4.28 10.86 5.86
N PRO A 82 3.88 11.72 6.81
CA PRO A 82 4.43 13.08 6.88
C PRO A 82 5.95 13.03 7.14
N HIS A 83 6.66 13.91 6.43
CA HIS A 83 8.12 14.10 6.47
C HIS A 83 8.66 14.38 7.88
#